data_AF-A0A973A991-F1
#
_entry.id   AF-A0A973A991-F1
#
_cell.length_a   1.000
_cell.length_b   1.000
_cell.length_c   1.000
_cell.angle_alpha   90.00
_cell.angle_beta   90.00
_cell.angle_gamma   90.00
#
_symmetry.space_group_name_H-M   'P 1'
#
loop_
_entity.id
_entity.type
_entity.pdbx_description
1 polymer ?
#
loop_
_entity_poly.entity_id
_entity_poly.type
_entity_poly.pdbx_seq_one_letter_code
_entity_poly.pdbx_strand_id
1 'polypeptide(L)'
;PAAAEIIAAMRQQREAANKPWDQFSILAQAQYAGGTPERWQSHAEKWRGLGATHMAIATHNAGETDVDGHLARIEAYFKAVGSSAGLPYNE
;
A
#
# COMPACT_ATOMS: atom_id res chain seq x y z
N PRO A 1 -10.96 17.22 -3.32
CA PRO A 1 -10.23 16.91 -4.56
C PRO A 1 -8.81 16.43 -4.24
N ALA A 2 -8.51 15.14 -4.27
CA ALA A 2 -7.24 14.69 -3.68
C ALA A 2 -6.44 13.72 -4.55
N ALA A 3 -6.80 12.43 -4.58
CA ALA A 3 -5.96 11.42 -5.21
C ALA A 3 -6.54 10.91 -6.55
N ALA A 4 -7.85 10.63 -6.60
CA ALA A 4 -8.51 10.10 -7.80
C ALA A 4 -8.37 11.02 -9.02
N GLU A 5 -8.61 12.32 -8.83
CA GLU A 5 -8.47 13.34 -9.89
C GLU A 5 -7.03 13.41 -10.42
N ILE A 6 -6.04 13.36 -9.51
CA ILE A 6 -4.62 13.39 -9.87
C ILE A 6 -4.20 12.12 -10.60
N ILE A 7 -4.69 10.95 -10.19
CA ILE A 7 -4.44 9.68 -10.89
C ILE A 7 -5.07 9.69 -12.28
N ALA A 8 -6.28 10.23 -12.43
CA ALA A 8 -6.93 10.40 -13.73
C ALA A 8 -6.13 11.34 -14.64
N ALA A 9 -5.66 12.48 -14.11
CA ALA A 9 -4.81 13.41 -14.84
C ALA A 9 -3.48 12.75 -15.27
N MET A 10 -2.85 11.97 -14.40
CA MET A 10 -1.64 11.19 -14.76
C MET A 10 -1.92 10.21 -15.89
N ARG A 11 -3.06 9.52 -15.87
CA ARG A 11 -3.44 8.59 -16.95
C ARG A 11 -3.58 9.32 -18.28
N GLN A 12 -4.32 10.43 -18.31
CA GLN A 12 -4.48 11.25 -19.51
C GLN A 12 -3.13 11.74 -20.06
N GLN A 13 -2.24 12.22 -19.19
CA GLN A 13 -0.91 12.68 -19.59
C GLN A 13 -0.06 11.56 -20.19
N ARG A 14 -0.15 10.34 -19.64
CA ARG A 14 0.57 9.18 -20.17
C ARG A 14 0.03 8.73 -21.52
N GLU A 15 -1.29 8.67 -21.68
CA GLU A 15 -1.95 8.35 -22.95
C GLU A 15 -1.54 9.37 -24.03
N ALA A 16 -1.59 10.67 -23.73
CA ALA A 16 -1.13 11.72 -24.65
C ALA A 16 0.35 11.60 -25.03
N ALA A 17 1.17 11.02 -24.16
CA ALA A 17 2.59 10.75 -24.40
C ALA A 17 2.87 9.36 -25.02
N ASN A 18 1.84 8.62 -25.46
CA ASN A 18 1.94 7.23 -25.93
C ASN A 18 2.67 6.30 -24.95
N LYS A 19 2.49 6.53 -23.64
CA LYS A 19 3.03 5.68 -22.58
C LYS A 19 1.93 4.78 -22.03
N PRO A 20 2.11 3.45 -22.03
CA PRO A 20 1.06 2.53 -21.63
C PRO A 20 0.77 2.63 -20.12
N TRP A 21 -0.51 2.57 -19.72
CA TRP A 21 -0.95 2.70 -18.32
C TRP A 21 -0.81 1.40 -17.53
N ASP A 22 -1.01 0.26 -18.18
CA ASP A 22 -0.89 -1.08 -17.58
C ASP A 22 0.51 -1.39 -17.03
N GLN A 23 1.56 -0.77 -17.58
CA GLN A 23 2.94 -0.86 -17.10
C GLN A 23 3.29 0.21 -16.05
N PHE A 24 2.33 1.04 -15.62
CA PHE A 24 2.56 2.09 -14.63
C PHE A 24 2.10 1.66 -13.25
N SER A 25 3.04 1.54 -12.31
CA SER A 25 2.74 1.20 -10.93
C SER A 25 2.51 2.44 -10.07
N ILE A 26 1.50 2.36 -9.23
CA ILE A 26 1.26 3.31 -8.13
C ILE A 26 1.63 2.61 -6.83
N LEU A 27 2.57 3.19 -6.09
CA LEU A 27 3.01 2.72 -4.78
C LEU A 27 2.49 3.66 -3.71
N ALA A 28 1.58 3.15 -2.88
CA ALA A 28 1.12 3.85 -1.69
C ALA A 28 2.09 3.61 -0.53
N GLN A 29 2.21 4.59 0.37
CA GLN A 29 3.04 4.48 1.56
C GLN A 29 2.15 4.52 2.81
N ALA A 30 2.40 3.60 3.73
CA ALA A 30 1.74 3.52 5.01
C ALA A 30 2.75 3.54 6.16
N GLN A 31 2.31 4.03 7.31
CA GLN A 31 3.05 4.00 8.56
C GLN A 31 2.48 2.92 9.46
N TYR A 32 3.36 2.12 10.07
CA TYR A 32 2.96 1.19 11.13
C TYR A 32 2.50 1.97 12.37
N ALA A 33 3.30 2.97 12.79
CA ALA A 33 3.02 3.80 13.96
C ALA A 33 1.66 4.53 13.84
N GLY A 34 0.92 4.60 14.96
CA GLY A 34 -0.35 5.33 15.04
C GLY A 34 -1.54 4.67 14.35
N GLY A 35 -1.35 3.48 13.75
CA GLY A 35 -2.43 2.69 13.18
C GLY A 35 -2.89 1.54 14.09
N THR A 36 -4.00 0.93 13.68
CA THR A 36 -4.55 -0.32 14.19
C THR A 36 -4.79 -1.22 12.98
N PRO A 37 -4.99 -2.54 13.14
CA PRO A 37 -5.32 -3.44 12.03
C PRO A 37 -6.44 -2.91 11.13
N GLU A 38 -7.52 -2.39 11.70
CA GLU A 38 -8.67 -1.86 10.97
C GLU A 38 -8.32 -0.58 10.20
N ARG A 39 -7.49 0.30 10.81
CA ARG A 39 -7.01 1.51 10.15
C ARG A 39 -6.08 1.18 8.99
N TRP A 40 -5.19 0.20 9.17
CA TRP A 40 -4.29 -0.27 8.12
C TRP A 40 -5.06 -0.88 6.96
N GLN A 41 -6.03 -1.75 7.25
CA GLN A 41 -6.92 -2.34 6.25
C GLN A 41 -7.69 -1.27 5.48
N SER A 42 -8.39 -0.36 6.18
CA SER A 42 -9.15 0.71 5.54
C SER A 42 -8.26 1.63 4.69
N HIS A 43 -7.04 1.91 5.14
CA HIS A 43 -6.06 2.70 4.38
C HIS A 43 -5.64 1.98 3.10
N ALA A 44 -5.31 0.69 3.20
CA ALA A 44 -4.91 -0.12 2.05
C ALA A 44 -6.05 -0.30 1.04
N GLU A 45 -7.28 -0.52 1.50
CA GLU A 45 -8.48 -0.64 0.66
C GLU A 45 -8.76 0.66 -0.11
N LYS A 46 -8.63 1.82 0.53
CA LYS A 46 -8.78 3.12 -0.15
C LYS A 46 -7.78 3.28 -1.29
N TRP A 47 -6.50 2.98 -1.04
CA TRP A 47 -5.49 3.04 -2.09
C TRP A 47 -5.71 2.01 -3.20
N ARG A 48 -6.12 0.78 -2.85
CA ARG A 48 -6.47 -0.25 -3.83
C ARG A 48 -7.63 0.19 -4.71
N GLY A 49 -8.67 0.78 -4.12
CA GLY A 49 -9.81 1.36 -4.86
C GLY A 49 -9.42 2.50 -5.80
N LEU A 50 -8.30 3.19 -5.53
CA LEU A 50 -7.73 4.22 -6.39
C LEU A 50 -6.80 3.67 -7.49
N GLY A 51 -6.55 2.36 -7.52
CA GLY A 51 -5.65 1.72 -8.47
C GLY A 51 -4.20 1.63 -8.02
N ALA A 52 -3.91 1.78 -6.71
CA ALA A 52 -2.60 1.46 -6.18
C ALA A 52 -2.28 -0.02 -6.39
N THR A 53 -1.09 -0.27 -6.92
CA THR A 53 -0.58 -1.61 -7.27
C THR A 53 0.31 -2.19 -6.18
N HIS A 54 0.92 -1.33 -5.37
CA HIS A 54 1.88 -1.69 -4.33
C HIS A 54 1.61 -0.89 -3.06
N MET A 55 2.00 -1.47 -1.92
CA MET A 55 2.00 -0.81 -0.62
C MET A 55 3.40 -0.94 0.00
N ALA A 56 4.00 0.17 0.40
CA ALA A 56 5.21 0.20 1.21
C ALA A 56 4.87 0.54 2.66
N ILE A 57 5.44 -0.19 3.60
CA ILE A 57 5.16 -0.05 5.03
C ILE A 57 6.43 0.44 5.73
N ALA A 58 6.34 1.60 6.37
CA ALA A 58 7.39 2.12 7.22
C ALA A 58 7.18 1.66 8.67
N THR A 59 8.18 1.00 9.23
CA THR A 59 8.19 0.50 10.62
C THR A 59 9.12 1.27 11.55
N HIS A 60 9.89 2.23 11.01
CA HIS A 60 10.65 3.19 11.80
C HIS A 60 9.70 4.19 12.48
N ASN A 61 10.17 4.88 13.53
CA ASN A 61 9.36 5.80 14.35
C ASN A 61 8.14 5.18 15.04
N ALA A 62 8.05 3.84 15.13
CA ALA A 62 7.01 3.12 15.86
C ALA A 62 7.45 2.68 17.26
N GLY A 63 8.38 3.44 17.87
CA GLY A 63 9.05 3.08 19.12
C GLY A 63 10.31 2.23 18.88
N GLU A 64 11.20 2.22 19.89
CA GLU A 64 12.45 1.44 19.88
C GLU A 64 12.17 -0.04 19.63
N THR A 65 13.06 -0.66 18.84
CA THR A 65 12.97 -2.06 18.47
C THR A 65 14.29 -2.50 17.82
N ASP A 66 14.43 -3.80 17.60
CA ASP A 66 15.52 -4.42 16.86
C ASP A 66 15.02 -4.96 15.51
N VAL A 67 15.86 -5.74 14.82
CA VAL A 67 15.53 -6.34 13.53
C VAL A 67 14.28 -7.22 13.62
N ASP A 68 14.18 -8.07 14.64
CA ASP A 68 13.06 -9.00 14.80
C ASP A 68 11.76 -8.25 15.05
N GLY A 69 11.81 -7.17 15.84
CA GLY A 69 10.62 -6.35 16.04
C GLY A 69 10.20 -5.56 14.78
N HIS A 70 11.14 -5.16 13.91
CA HIS A 70 10.77 -4.64 12.58
C HIS A 70 10.07 -5.70 11.71
N LEU A 71 10.55 -6.96 11.74
CA LEU A 71 9.91 -8.07 11.01
C LEU A 71 8.51 -8.37 11.57
N ALA A 72 8.36 -8.43 12.89
CA ALA A 72 7.06 -8.66 13.54
C ALA A 72 6.04 -7.55 13.21
N ARG A 73 6.49 -6.29 13.11
CA ARG A 73 5.64 -5.17 12.68
C ARG A 73 5.15 -5.34 11.23
N ILE A 74 6.03 -5.77 10.33
CA ILE A 74 5.68 -6.06 8.93
C ILE A 74 4.68 -7.22 8.87
N GLU A 75 4.92 -8.30 9.60
CA GLU A 75 4.03 -9.46 9.66
C GLU A 75 2.63 -9.08 10.18
N ALA A 76 2.55 -8.30 11.27
CA ALA A 76 1.27 -7.83 11.81
C ALA A 76 0.49 -6.99 10.80
N TYR A 77 1.16 -6.09 10.08
CA TYR A 77 0.53 -5.29 9.03
C TYR A 77 0.05 -6.17 7.87
N PHE A 78 0.88 -7.12 7.41
CA PHE A 78 0.50 -8.06 6.36
C PHE A 78 -0.69 -8.92 6.76
N LYS A 79 -0.75 -9.39 8.00
CA LYS A 79 -1.90 -10.16 8.50
C LYS A 79 -3.20 -9.35 8.44
N ALA A 80 -3.14 -8.06 8.80
CA ALA A 80 -4.28 -7.16 8.78
C ALA A 80 -4.76 -6.86 7.34
N VAL A 81 -3.85 -6.66 6.39
CA VAL A 81 -4.18 -6.23 5.02
C VAL A 81 -4.34 -7.40 4.04
N GLY A 82 -3.66 -8.52 4.29
CA GLY A 82 -3.62 -9.71 3.44
C GLY A 82 -4.89 -10.56 3.45
N SER A 83 -5.86 -10.24 4.32
CA SER A 83 -7.16 -10.92 4.36
C SER A 83 -8.14 -10.33 3.34
N SER A 84 -7.79 -10.42 2.05
CA SER A 84 -8.74 -10.34 0.93
C SER A 84 -8.41 -11.42 -0.09
N ALA A 85 -9.06 -12.58 0.08
CA ALA A 85 -9.00 -13.79 -0.77
C ALA A 85 -7.61 -14.44 -0.93
N GLY A 86 -7.51 -15.69 -0.49
CA GLY A 86 -6.27 -16.45 -0.39
C GLY A 86 -5.52 -16.62 -1.71
N LEU A 87 -4.21 -16.54 -1.59
CA LEU A 87 -3.32 -17.46 -2.28
C LEU A 87 -2.46 -18.12 -1.18
N PRO A 88 -2.33 -19.46 -1.17
CA PRO A 88 -1.42 -20.11 -0.23
C PRO A 88 0.00 -19.63 -0.53
N TYR A 89 0.67 -19.17 0.52
CA TYR A 89 2.12 -19.00 0.52
C TYR A 89 2.72 -20.41 0.47
N ASN A 90 3.29 -20.80 -0.66
CA ASN A 90 4.03 -22.05 -0.78
C ASN A 90 5.51 -21.75 -0.52
N GLU A 91 6.10 -22.49 0.41
CA GLU A 91 7.54 -22.53 0.70
C GLU A 91 8.36 -23.06 -0.48
#